data_AF-A0AAD1JBM6-F1
#
_entry.id   AF-A0AAD1JBM6-F1
#
_cell.length_a   1.000
_cell.length_b   1.000
_cell.length_c   1.000
_cell.angle_alpha   90.00
_cell.angle_beta   90.00
_cell.angle_gamma   90.00
#
_symmetry.space_group_name_H-M   'P 1'
#
loop_
_entity.id
_entity.type
_entity.pdbx_description
1 polymer ?
#
loop_
_entity_poly.entity_id
_entity_poly.type
_entity_poly.pdbx_seq_one_letter_code
_entity_poly.pdbx_strand_id
1 'polypeptide(L)' 'MPHHKHHEKLERLKDAIKKSENLSEEEKSNALKHIEEWYIEDQADQYVWSKLKEKLLEISAKIEPILAELGFL' A
#
# COMPACT_ATOMS: atom_id res chain seq x y z
N MET A 1 9.10 -4.87 -10.32
CA MET A 1 10.08 -3.88 -9.86
C MET A 1 9.49 -2.45 -9.70
N PRO A 2 8.50 -2.18 -8.82
CA PRO A 2 8.02 -0.80 -8.55
C PRO A 2 8.54 -0.20 -7.23
N HIS A 3 8.97 -1.02 -6.27
CA HIS A 3 9.28 -0.60 -4.88
C HIS A 3 10.37 0.48 -4.79
N HIS A 4 11.37 0.48 -5.67
CA HIS A 4 12.47 1.45 -5.63
C HIS A 4 12.00 2.90 -5.83
N LYS A 5 10.99 3.16 -6.68
CA LYS A 5 10.51 4.53 -6.93
C LYS A 5 9.66 5.09 -5.81
N HIS A 6 8.96 4.24 -5.05
CA HIS A 6 8.17 4.66 -3.90
C HIS A 6 9.06 5.00 -2.71
N HIS A 7 10.12 4.21 -2.50
CA HIS A 7 11.10 4.46 -1.45
C HIS A 7 11.86 5.78 -1.67
N GLU A 8 12.32 6.06 -2.91
CA GLU A 8 12.99 7.34 -3.21
C GLU A 8 12.10 8.57 -2.98
N LYS A 9 10.80 8.47 -3.26
CA LYS A 9 9.85 9.58 -3.03
C LYS A 9 9.59 9.80 -1.54
N LEU A 10 9.49 8.72 -0.76
CA LEU A 10 9.33 8.77 0.69
C LEU A 10 10.53 9.44 1.35
N GLU A 11 11.75 9.04 0.98
CA GLU A 11 12.97 9.64 1.52
C GLU A 11 13.11 11.12 1.16
N ARG A 12 12.76 11.50 -0.09
CA ARG A 12 12.72 12.92 -0.50
C ARG A 12 11.71 13.73 0.32
N LEU A 13 10.56 13.15 0.65
CA LEU A 13 9.54 13.80 1.48
C LEU A 13 10.04 13.98 2.92
N LYS A 14 10.62 12.94 3.52
CA LYS A 14 11.22 13.00 4.86
C LYS A 14 12.31 14.08 4.92
N ASP A 15 13.16 14.16 3.90
CA ASP A 15 14.21 15.18 3.82
C ASP A 15 13.66 16.60 3.65
N ALA A 16 12.58 16.78 2.88
CA ALA A 16 11.93 18.07 2.73
C ALA A 16 11.32 18.56 4.06
N ILE A 17 10.73 17.65 4.85
CA ILE A 17 10.18 17.98 6.18
C ILE A 17 11.29 18.40 7.14
N LYS A 18 12.39 17.64 7.19
CA LYS A 18 13.55 17.98 8.04
C LYS A 18 14.13 19.36 7.73
N LYS A 19 14.21 19.71 6.45
CA LYS A 19 14.76 20.98 5.95
C LYS A 19 13.75 22.13 5.92
N SER A 20 12.49 21.90 6.28
CA SER A 20 11.46 22.93 6.27
C SER A 20 11.79 24.02 7.29
N GLU A 21 11.84 25.27 6.85
CA GLU A 21 11.96 26.44 7.73
C GLU A 21 10.60 26.89 8.30
N ASN A 22 9.50 26.40 7.71
CA ASN A 22 8.14 26.79 8.06
C ASN A 22 7.50 25.90 9.14
N LEU A 23 8.22 24.88 9.61
CA LEU A 23 7.74 23.96 10.65
C LEU A 23 8.63 24.08 11.88
N SER A 24 8.00 24.07 13.05
CA SER A 24 8.70 23.86 14.32
C SER A 24 9.29 22.46 14.40
N GLU A 25 10.26 22.25 15.29
CA GLU A 25 10.89 20.93 15.49
C GLU A 25 9.88 19.87 15.97
N GLU A 26 8.87 20.27 16.74
CA GLU A 26 7.79 19.38 17.16
C GLU A 26 6.91 18.96 15.97
N GLU A 27 6.53 19.90 15.11
CA GLU A 27 5.75 19.60 13.91
C GLU A 27 6.52 18.71 12.92
N LYS A 28 7.84 18.93 12.76
CA LYS A 28 8.70 18.05 11.97
C LYS A 28 8.73 16.63 12.54
N SER A 29 8.92 16.51 13.85
CA SER A 29 8.96 15.21 14.54
C SER A 29 7.64 14.45 14.37
N ASN A 30 6.51 15.13 14.61
CA ASN A 30 5.18 14.54 14.44
C ASN A 30 4.90 14.15 12.99
N ALA A 31 5.24 15.00 12.02
CA ALA A 31 5.05 14.70 10.61
C ALA A 31 5.86 13.47 10.17
N LEU A 32 7.12 13.35 10.60
CA LEU A 32 7.96 12.19 10.30
C LEU A 32 7.38 10.91 10.91
N LYS A 33 6.89 10.97 12.15
CA LYS A 33 6.27 9.83 12.82
C LYS A 33 5.04 9.32 12.07
N HIS A 34 4.13 10.22 11.69
CA HIS A 34 2.92 9.82 10.96
C HIS A 34 3.22 9.24 9.58
N ILE A 35 4.22 9.76 8.88
CA ILE A 35 4.64 9.21 7.58
C ILE A 35 5.16 7.78 7.72
N GLU A 36 5.85 7.46 8.81
CA GLU A 36 6.33 6.10 9.07
C GLU A 36 5.20 5.15 9.45
N GLU A 37 4.26 5.60 10.28
CA GLU A 37 3.03 4.87 10.62
C GLU A 37 2.24 4.52 9.35
N TRP A 38 1.94 5.52 8.51
CA TRP A 38 1.20 5.31 7.26
C TRP A 38 1.94 4.43 6.26
N TYR A 39 3.27 4.51 6.20
CA TYR A 39 4.03 3.62 5.32
C TYR A 39 3.93 2.16 5.78
N ILE A 40 3.97 1.90 7.09
CA ILE A 40 3.77 0.55 7.64
C ILE A 40 2.35 0.06 7.34
N GLU A 41 1.35 0.91 7.54
CA GLU A 41 -0.05 0.61 7.23
C GLU A 41 -0.26 0.26 5.76
N ASP A 42 0.26 1.07 4.83
CA ASP A 42 0.16 0.83 3.38
C ASP A 42 0.79 -0.52 2.98
N GLN A 43 1.94 -0.87 3.56
CA GLN A 43 2.56 -2.17 3.31
C GLN A 43 1.72 -3.34 3.85
N ALA A 44 1.11 -3.17 5.02
CA ALA A 44 0.21 -4.17 5.60
C ALA A 44 -1.06 -4.34 4.75
N ASP A 45 -1.67 -3.24 4.32
CA ASP A 45 -2.82 -3.22 3.43
C ASP A 45 -2.50 -3.89 2.10
N GLN A 46 -1.34 -3.58 1.50
CA GLN A 46 -0.89 -4.21 0.27
C GLN A 46 -0.82 -5.74 0.41
N TYR A 47 -0.31 -6.24 1.55
CA TYR A 47 -0.28 -7.68 1.83
C TYR A 47 -1.68 -8.27 1.96
N VAL A 48 -2.57 -7.63 2.72
CA VAL A 48 -3.97 -8.07 2.90
C VAL A 48 -4.70 -8.11 1.56
N TRP A 49 -4.59 -7.06 0.75
CA TRP A 49 -5.22 -6.99 -0.58
C TRP A 49 -4.67 -8.04 -1.53
N SER A 50 -3.37 -8.32 -1.49
CA SER A 50 -2.77 -9.40 -2.29
C SER A 50 -3.36 -10.75 -1.90
N LYS A 51 -3.44 -11.04 -0.60
CA LYS A 51 -4.01 -12.29 -0.08
C LYS A 51 -5.50 -12.43 -0.41
N LEU A 52 -6.25 -11.35 -0.31
CA LEU A 52 -7.66 -11.34 -0.70
C LEU A 52 -7.82 -11.63 -2.19
N LYS A 53 -7.00 -10.99 -3.05
CA LYS A 53 -7.01 -11.22 -4.50
C LYS A 53 -6.70 -12.67 -4.85
N GLU A 54 -5.69 -13.28 -4.21
CA GLU A 54 -5.37 -14.70 -4.38
C GLU A 54 -6.59 -15.58 -4.04
N LYS A 55 -7.25 -15.32 -2.91
CA LYS A 55 -8.43 -16.09 -2.48
C LYS A 55 -9.62 -15.93 -3.41
N LEU A 56 -9.88 -14.71 -3.89
CA LEU A 56 -10.93 -14.46 -4.87
C LEU A 56 -10.66 -15.16 -6.20
N LEU A 57 -9.40 -15.19 -6.65
CA LEU A 57 -9.02 -15.95 -7.84
C LEU A 57 -9.23 -17.44 -7.65
N GLU A 58 -8.82 -18.01 -6.50
CA GLU A 58 -9.07 -19.42 -6.18
C GLU A 58 -10.56 -19.78 -6.19
N ILE A 59 -11.42 -18.91 -5.63
CA ILE A 59 -12.87 -19.11 -5.62
C ILE A 59 -13.43 -18.99 -7.03
N SER A 60 -13.02 -17.97 -7.79
CA SER A 60 -13.49 -17.76 -9.16
C SER A 60 -13.18 -18.95 -10.06
N ALA A 61 -11.96 -19.52 -9.98
CA ALA A 61 -11.56 -20.68 -10.76
C ALA A 61 -12.39 -21.94 -10.44
N LYS A 62 -12.94 -22.05 -9.22
CA LYS A 62 -13.82 -23.16 -8.84
C LYS A 62 -15.26 -22.96 -9.31
N ILE A 63 -15.70 -21.71 -9.40
CA ILE A 63 -17.07 -21.35 -9.80
C ILE A 63 -17.20 -21.28 -11.33
N GLU A 64 -16.14 -20.89 -12.03
CA GLU A 64 -16.07 -20.80 -13.50
C GLU A 64 -16.63 -22.05 -14.22
N PRO A 65 -16.22 -23.29 -13.91
CA PRO A 65 -16.79 -24.47 -14.57
C PRO A 65 -18.30 -24.65 -14.29
N ILE A 66 -18.76 -24.30 -13.08
CA ILE A 66 -20.19 -24.39 -12.71
C ILE A 66 -21.00 -23.36 -13.53
N LEU A 67 -20.49 -22.14 -13.67
CA LEU A 67 -21.13 -21.11 -14.48
C LEU A 67 -21.17 -21.50 -15.96
N ALA A 68 -20.10 -22.11 -16.48
CA ALA A 68 -20.06 -22.63 -17.84
C ALA A 68 -21.06 -23.79 -18.05
N GLU A 69 -21.14 -24.75 -17.12
CA GLU A 69 -22.12 -25.84 -17.16
C GLU A 69 -23.57 -25.34 -17.16
N LEU A 70 -23.84 -24.23 -16.47
CA LEU A 70 -25.15 -23.59 -16.40
C LEU A 70 -25.43 -22.64 -17.58
N GLY A 71 -24.49 -22.45 -18.51
CA GLY A 71 -24.63 -21.59 -19.69
C GLY A 71 -24.52 -20.09 -19.41
N PHE A 72 -23.89 -19.70 -18.30
CA PHE A 72 -23.65 -18.30 -17.93
C PHE A 72 -22.29 -17.75 -18.39
N LEU A 73 -21.47 -18.57 -19.05
CA LEU A 73 -20.18 -18.22 -19.65
C LEU A 73 -20.08 -18.73 -21.09
#